data_AF-A0A6C1RMY8-F1
#
_entry.id   AF-A0A6C1RMY8-F1
#
_cell.length_a   1.000
_cell.length_b   1.000
_cell.length_c   1.000
_cell.angle_alpha   90.00
_cell.angle_beta   90.00
_cell.angle_gamma   90.00
#
_symmetry.space_group_name_H-M   'P 1'
#
loop_
_entity.id
_entity.type
_entity.pdbx_description
1 polymer ?
#
loop_
_entity_poly.entity_id
_entity_poly.type
_entity_poly.pdbx_seq_one_letter_code
_entity_poly.pdbx_strand_id
1 'polypeptide(L)'
;MGHNGTATVIENVWIEPSDGCRLAAKLWLPPGAEHEAVPAVLEYIPYRKRDAKAGRDSAIHGYFAAHGYAAVRVDLRGSGDSEGVLRDEYLQQELDDGLQVLR
;
A
#
# COMPACT_ATOMS: atom_id res chain seq x y z
N MET A 1 16.14 -12.17 -17.89
CA MET A 1 15.34 -13.41 -17.80
C MET A 1 13.94 -12.98 -17.43
N GLY A 2 12.94 -13.23 -18.28
CA GLY A 2 11.57 -12.79 -18.00
C GLY A 2 10.96 -13.64 -16.88
N HIS A 3 10.55 -13.01 -15.79
CA HIS A 3 9.77 -13.66 -14.74
C HIS A 3 8.40 -14.03 -15.33
N ASN A 4 8.21 -15.30 -15.70
CA ASN A 4 6.99 -15.79 -16.34
C ASN A 4 5.89 -16.13 -15.30
N GLY A 5 5.80 -15.36 -14.21
CA GLY A 5 4.81 -15.54 -13.16
C GLY A 5 3.78 -14.42 -13.15
N THR A 6 2.59 -14.70 -12.62
CA THR A 6 1.58 -13.67 -12.37
C THR A 6 1.88 -12.95 -11.06
N ALA A 7 1.70 -11.62 -11.03
CA ALA A 7 1.78 -10.86 -9.79
C ALA A 7 0.76 -11.38 -8.76
N THR A 8 1.18 -11.46 -7.49
CA THR A 8 0.30 -11.82 -6.37
C THR A 8 -0.33 -10.55 -5.81
N VAL A 9 -1.65 -10.57 -5.60
CA VAL A 9 -2.37 -9.44 -5.00
C VAL A 9 -2.83 -9.80 -3.61
N ILE A 10 -2.44 -9.00 -2.62
CA ILE A 10 -2.92 -9.11 -1.24
C ILE A 10 -3.86 -7.95 -0.98
N GLU A 11 -5.16 -8.25 -0.91
CA GLU A 11 -6.23 -7.24 -0.82
C GLU A 11 -6.19 -6.40 0.46
N ASN A 12 -5.66 -6.97 1.54
CA ASN A 12 -5.45 -6.26 2.80
C ASN A 12 -4.30 -6.86 3.60
N VAL A 13 -3.39 -5.99 4.03
CA VAL A 13 -2.47 -6.22 5.15
C VAL A 13 -2.61 -5.07 6.13
N TRP A 14 -2.32 -5.34 7.40
CA TRP A 14 -2.30 -4.32 8.44
C TRP A 14 -0.86 -3.86 8.69
N ILE A 15 -0.67 -2.56 8.68
CA ILE A 15 0.55 -1.90 9.16
C ILE A 15 0.19 -1.26 10.49
N GLU A 16 0.95 -1.54 11.53
CA GLU A 16 0.66 -1.08 12.89
C GLU A 16 1.72 -0.07 13.33
N PRO A 17 1.47 1.25 13.21
CA PRO A 17 2.28 2.25 13.87
C PRO A 17 2.41 2.00 15.38
N SER A 18 3.46 2.56 15.97
CA SER A 18 3.84 2.41 17.37
C SER A 18 2.77 2.83 18.38
N ASP A 19 1.78 3.63 17.98
CA ASP A 19 0.66 4.04 18.82
C ASP A 19 -0.51 3.03 18.81
N GLY A 20 -0.35 1.89 18.12
CA GLY A 20 -1.32 0.79 18.09
C GLY A 20 -2.49 0.98 17.14
N CYS A 21 -2.52 2.06 16.36
CA CYS A 21 -3.46 2.20 15.26
C CYS A 21 -3.18 1.16 14.17
N ARG A 22 -4.18 0.77 13.39
CA ARG A 22 -3.99 -0.12 12.23
C ARG A 22 -4.28 0.62 10.92
N LEU A 23 -3.27 0.70 10.06
CA LEU A 23 -3.38 1.23 8.71
C LEU A 23 -3.57 0.08 7.73
N ALA A 24 -4.57 0.18 6.86
CA ALA A 24 -4.87 -0.81 5.86
C ALA A 24 -4.06 -0.57 4.59
N ALA A 25 -3.40 -1.61 4.10
CA ALA A 25 -2.67 -1.56 2.84
C ALA A 25 -3.09 -2.68 1.88
N LYS A 26 -3.05 -2.40 0.58
CA LYS A 26 -3.15 -3.40 -0.50
C LYS A 26 -1.80 -3.52 -1.19
N LEU A 27 -1.39 -4.75 -1.46
CA LEU A 27 -0.10 -5.06 -2.06
C LEU A 27 -0.29 -5.73 -3.43
N TRP A 28 0.56 -5.37 -4.37
CA TRP A 28 0.81 -6.11 -5.60
C TRP A 28 2.27 -6.51 -5.61
N LEU A 29 2.52 -7.81 -5.55
CA LEU A 29 3.86 -8.38 -5.43
C LEU A 29 4.28 -9.00 -6.77
N PRO A 30 5.47 -8.68 -7.29
CA PRO A 30 6.01 -9.35 -8.46
C PRO A 30 6.28 -10.83 -8.14
N PRO A 31 6.35 -11.71 -9.16
CA PRO A 31 6.74 -13.10 -8.94
C PRO A 31 8.13 -13.21 -8.28
N GLY A 32 8.25 -14.02 -7.24
CA GLY A 32 9.51 -14.24 -6.52
C GLY A 32 9.74 -13.31 -5.33
N ALA A 33 8.88 -12.30 -5.10
CA ALA A 33 8.97 -11.39 -3.96
C ALA A 33 8.81 -12.10 -2.60
N GLU A 34 8.27 -13.31 -2.59
CA GLU A 34 8.18 -14.16 -1.41
C GLU A 34 9.52 -14.80 -1.00
N HIS A 35 10.52 -14.81 -1.89
CA HIS A 35 11.83 -15.39 -1.67
C HIS A 35 12.95 -14.34 -1.61
N GLU A 36 12.82 -13.25 -2.36
CA GLU A 36 13.84 -12.19 -2.44
C GLU A 36 13.19 -10.81 -2.31
N ALA A 37 13.84 -9.91 -1.58
CA ALA A 37 13.38 -8.54 -1.43
C ALA A 37 13.45 -7.81 -2.78
N VAL A 38 12.39 -7.07 -3.11
CA VAL A 38 12.27 -6.28 -4.33
C VAL A 38 12.08 -4.80 -3.98
N PRO A 39 12.46 -3.86 -4.87
CA PRO A 39 12.13 -2.45 -4.67
C PRO A 39 10.62 -2.24 -4.63
N ALA A 40 10.16 -1.25 -3.86
CA ALA A 40 8.74 -0.94 -3.69
C ALA A 40 8.38 0.46 -4.17
N VAL A 41 7.22 0.60 -4.81
CA VAL A 41 6.54 1.87 -5.10
C VAL A 41 5.42 2.04 -4.06
N LEU A 42 5.50 3.10 -3.26
CA LEU A 42 4.52 3.40 -2.22
C LEU A 42 3.57 4.52 -2.67
N GLU A 43 2.27 4.31 -2.46
CA GLU A 43 1.23 5.34 -2.60
C GLU A 43 0.40 5.41 -1.31
N TYR A 44 0.62 6.45 -0.52
CA TYR A 44 -0.02 6.72 0.79
C TYR A 44 -0.89 7.98 0.66
N ILE A 45 -2.21 7.84 0.43
CA ILE A 45 -3.13 8.99 0.25
C ILE A 45 -4.56 8.70 0.80
N PRO A 46 -5.40 9.71 1.11
CA PRO A 46 -6.65 9.51 1.85
C PRO A 46 -7.83 9.03 0.99
N TYR A 47 -7.60 8.46 -0.20
CA TYR A 47 -8.63 8.16 -1.21
C TYR A 47 -8.99 6.67 -1.31
N ARG A 48 -9.25 6.03 -0.17
CA ARG A 48 -9.89 4.70 0.00
C ARG A 48 -9.54 3.66 -1.10
N LYS A 49 -8.64 2.72 -0.81
CA LYS A 49 -8.11 1.73 -1.76
C LYS A 49 -9.12 0.78 -2.43
N ARG A 50 -10.38 0.76 -1.97
CA ARG A 50 -11.46 -0.11 -2.49
C ARG A 50 -12.57 0.63 -3.24
N ASP A 51 -12.49 1.94 -3.35
CA ASP A 51 -13.58 2.76 -3.88
C ASP A 51 -13.43 2.99 -5.41
N ALA A 52 -13.97 4.09 -5.93
CA ALA A 52 -14.10 4.37 -7.36
C ALA A 52 -12.79 4.32 -8.17
N LYS A 53 -11.63 4.42 -7.53
CA LYS A 53 -10.32 4.34 -8.18
C LYS A 53 -9.70 2.94 -8.18
N ALA A 54 -10.27 1.96 -7.47
CA ALA A 54 -9.68 0.62 -7.30
C ALA A 54 -9.34 -0.09 -8.62
N GLY A 55 -10.18 0.07 -9.66
CA GLY A 55 -9.90 -0.51 -10.99
C GLY A 55 -8.70 0.14 -11.69
N ARG A 56 -8.61 1.48 -11.64
CA ARG A 56 -7.46 2.23 -12.17
C ARG A 56 -6.19 1.91 -11.39
N ASP A 57 -6.29 1.90 -10.06
CA ASP A 57 -5.17 1.65 -9.17
C ASP A 57 -4.63 0.24 -9.39
N SER A 58 -5.49 -0.76 -9.63
CA SER A 58 -5.06 -2.12 -9.98
C SER A 58 -4.30 -2.18 -11.31
N ALA A 59 -4.63 -1.34 -12.29
CA ALA A 59 -3.87 -1.26 -13.55
C ALA A 59 -2.49 -0.62 -13.34
N ILE A 60 -2.42 0.48 -12.59
CA ILE A 60 -1.16 1.20 -12.31
C ILE A 60 -0.22 0.34 -11.46
N HIS A 61 -0.71 -0.18 -10.33
CA HIS A 61 0.09 -0.97 -9.39
C HIS A 61 0.42 -2.36 -9.96
N GLY A 62 -0.49 -2.94 -10.74
CA GLY A 62 -0.22 -4.17 -11.50
C GLY A 62 0.89 -3.99 -12.55
N TYR A 63 0.99 -2.82 -13.19
CA TYR A 63 2.09 -2.52 -14.11
C TYR A 63 3.44 -2.56 -13.39
N PHE A 64 3.57 -1.92 -12.22
CA PHE A 64 4.81 -1.97 -11.44
C PHE A 64 5.19 -3.40 -11.03
N ALA A 65 4.22 -4.19 -10.55
CA ALA A 65 4.43 -5.60 -10.20
C ALA A 65 4.84 -6.46 -11.40
N ALA A 66 4.32 -6.19 -12.60
CA ALA A 66 4.77 -6.88 -13.82
C ALA A 66 6.23 -6.56 -14.20
N HIS A 67 6.80 -5.48 -13.66
CA HIS A 67 8.18 -5.02 -13.95
C HIS A 67 9.14 -5.22 -12.77
N GLY A 68 8.79 -6.08 -11.80
CA GLY A 68 9.70 -6.46 -10.72
C GLY A 68 9.70 -5.52 -9.52
N TYR A 69 8.71 -4.62 -9.41
CA TYR A 69 8.54 -3.74 -8.25
C TYR A 69 7.33 -4.19 -7.43
N ALA A 70 7.47 -4.30 -6.10
CA ALA A 70 6.28 -4.33 -5.26
C ALA A 70 5.56 -2.98 -5.37
N ALA A 71 4.23 -2.99 -5.38
CA ALA A 71 3.43 -1.78 -5.27
C ALA A 71 2.58 -1.85 -4.01
N VAL A 72 2.60 -0.77 -3.24
CA VAL A 72 2.01 -0.68 -1.90
C VAL A 72 1.06 0.50 -1.85
N ARG A 73 -0.23 0.23 -1.67
CA ARG A 73 -1.27 1.23 -1.56
C ARG A 73 -1.79 1.28 -0.14
N VAL A 74 -1.59 2.38 0.56
CA VAL A 74 -1.95 2.51 1.98
C VAL A 74 -3.04 3.57 2.14
N ASP A 75 -4.11 3.21 2.84
CA ASP A 75 -5.11 4.16 3.30
C ASP A 75 -4.57 4.93 4.50
N LEU A 76 -4.63 6.27 4.47
CA LEU A 76 -4.26 7.11 5.62
C LEU A 76 -5.10 6.75 6.84
N ARG A 77 -4.58 7.09 8.03
CA ARG A 77 -5.33 7.00 9.28
C ARG A 77 -6.71 7.65 9.14
N GLY A 78 -7.74 6.92 9.53
CA GLY A 78 -9.14 7.33 9.47
C GLY A 78 -9.72 7.47 8.06
N SER A 79 -9.02 6.96 7.04
CA SER A 79 -9.56 6.80 5.69
C SER A 79 -9.64 5.32 5.32
N GLY A 80 -10.53 5.00 4.39
CA GLY A 80 -10.62 3.67 3.81
C GLY A 80 -10.98 2.61 4.83
N ASP A 81 -10.13 1.58 4.91
CA ASP A 81 -10.22 0.51 5.89
C ASP A 81 -9.32 0.78 7.13
N SER A 82 -8.53 1.87 7.14
CA SER A 82 -7.65 2.23 8.25
C SER A 82 -8.45 2.74 9.45
N GLU A 83 -7.94 2.43 10.65
CA GLU A 83 -8.51 2.90 11.91
C GLU A 83 -8.21 4.38 12.16
N GLY A 84 -8.87 4.95 13.18
CA GLY A 84 -8.68 6.31 13.63
C GLY A 84 -9.63 7.31 12.95
N VAL A 85 -9.24 8.59 12.98
CA VAL A 85 -10.03 9.69 12.43
C VAL A 85 -9.14 10.55 11.56
N LEU A 86 -9.56 10.76 10.30
CA LEU A 86 -8.92 11.71 9.40
C LEU A 86 -9.38 13.12 9.82
N ARG A 87 -8.55 13.79 10.62
CA ARG A 87 -8.92 15.08 11.23
C ARG A 87 -8.83 16.24 10.25
N ASP A 88 -7.79 16.24 9.43
CA ASP A 88 -7.49 17.23 8.40
C ASP A 88 -6.39 16.66 7.48
N GLU A 89 -6.04 17.39 6.42
CA GLU A 89 -4.96 17.03 5.49
C GLU A 89 -3.58 17.56 5.97
N TYR A 90 -2.51 16.81 5.70
CA TYR A 90 -1.10 17.21 5.90
C TYR A 90 -0.69 17.50 7.35
N LEU A 91 -1.43 16.95 8.31
CA LEU A 91 -1.07 17.07 9.73
C LEU A 91 0.21 16.31 10.04
N GLN A 92 0.93 16.73 11.08
CA GLN A 92 2.16 16.04 11.52
C GLN A 92 1.94 14.53 11.76
N GLN A 93 0.77 14.14 12.27
CA GLN A 93 0.41 12.74 12.45
C GLN A 93 0.44 11.94 11.13
N GLU A 94 -0.02 12.52 10.03
CA GLU A 94 0.02 11.88 8.71
C GLU A 94 1.47 11.63 8.27
N LEU A 95 2.34 12.61 8.49
CA LEU A 95 3.77 12.51 8.18
C LEU A 95 4.46 11.46 9.06
N ASP A 96 4.14 11.44 10.36
CA ASP A 96 4.70 10.50 11.33
C ASP A 96 4.23 9.06 11.06
N ASP A 97 2.96 8.87 10.68
CA ASP A 97 2.44 7.59 10.21
C ASP A 97 3.13 7.15 8.93
N GLY A 98 3.32 8.07 7.98
CA GLY A 98 4.04 7.81 6.72
C GLY A 98 5.49 7.36 6.95
N LEU A 99 6.21 7.96 7.90
CA LEU A 99 7.56 7.50 8.27
C LEU A 99 7.56 6.10 8.90
N GLN A 100 6.49 5.73 9.61
CA GLN A 100 6.37 4.41 10.21
C GLN A 100 5.98 3.34 9.18
N VAL A 101 5.22 3.70 8.14
CA VAL A 101 4.92 2.80 6.99
C VAL A 101 6.20 2.39 6.25
N LEU A 102 7.26 3.21 6.28
CA LEU A 102 8.54 2.94 5.60
C LEU A 102 9.48 1.99 6.35
N ARG A 103 9.15 1.56 7.57
CA ARG A 103 10.00 0.72 8.43
C ARG A 103 9.62 -0.75 8.32
#